data_AF-B1B5C0-F1
#
_entry.id   AF-B1B5C0-F1
#
_cell.length_a   1.000
_cell.length_b   1.000
_cell.length_c   1.000
_cell.angle_alpha   90.00
_cell.angle_beta   90.00
_cell.angle_gamma   90.00
#
_symmetry.space_group_name_H-M   'P 1'
#
loop_
_entity.id
_entity.type
_entity.pdbx_description
1 polymer ?
#
loop_
_entity_poly.entity_id
_entity_poly.type
_entity_poly.pdbx_seq_one_letter_code
_entity_poly.pdbx_strand_id
1 'polypeptide(L)' 'MLKVCIVGLGQMGASLGLALKKNSKSLKNCYHITGIGRRKGTLDAALKLKAADETSLSL' A
#
# COMPACT_ATOMS: atom_id res chain seq x y z
N MET A 1 -8.66 2.06 13.41
CA MET A 1 -8.00 2.02 12.09
C MET A 1 -6.51 1.79 12.31
N LEU A 2 -5.99 0.65 11.89
CA LEU A 2 -4.60 0.23 12.00
C LEU A 2 -3.78 0.88 10.88
N LYS A 3 -2.63 1.45 11.24
CA LYS A 3 -1.67 2.02 10.29
C LYS A 3 -0.64 0.96 9.93
N VAL A 4 -0.46 0.70 8.65
CA VAL A 4 0.49 -0.31 8.13
C VAL A 4 1.48 0.39 7.21
N CYS A 5 2.76 0.23 7.49
CA CYS A 5 3.83 0.71 6.61
C CYS A 5 4.42 -0.46 5.83
N ILE A 6 4.46 -0.35 4.50
CA ILE A 6 5.08 -1.36 3.63
C ILE A 6 6.34 -0.74 3.00
N VAL A 7 7.51 -1.20 3.42
CA VAL A 7 8.80 -0.83 2.83
C VAL A 7 9.13 -1.82 1.72
N GLY A 8 9.23 -1.33 0.47
CA GLY A 8 9.42 -2.17 -0.70
C GLY A 8 8.12 -2.50 -1.42
N LEU A 9 7.48 -1.49 -1.99
CA LEU A 9 6.20 -1.58 -2.72
C LEU A 9 6.30 -2.20 -4.13
N GLY A 10 7.16 -3.21 -4.31
CA GLY A 10 7.22 -4.00 -5.55
C GLY A 10 6.00 -4.91 -5.71
N GLN A 11 6.11 -5.95 -6.54
CA GLN A 11 4.98 -6.86 -6.79
C GLN A 11 4.41 -7.48 -5.51
N MET A 12 5.28 -7.95 -4.61
CA MET A 12 4.86 -8.57 -3.35
C MET A 12 4.23 -7.56 -2.39
N GLY A 13 4.88 -6.42 -2.17
CA GLY A 13 4.37 -5.38 -1.26
C GLY A 13 3.01 -4.84 -1.71
N ALA A 14 2.84 -4.60 -3.02
CA ALA A 14 1.56 -4.14 -3.56
C ALA A 14 0.47 -5.22 -3.47
N SER A 15 0.80 -6.50 -3.71
CA SER A 15 -0.15 -7.60 -3.58
C SER A 15 -0.64 -7.78 -2.15
N LEU A 16 0.26 -7.64 -1.16
CA LEU A 16 -0.09 -7.65 0.25
C LEU A 16 -1.03 -6.49 0.60
N GLY A 17 -0.70 -5.27 0.15
CA GLY A 17 -1.53 -4.10 0.37
C GLY A 17 -2.96 -4.27 -0.19
N LEU A 18 -3.06 -4.81 -1.41
CA LEU A 18 -4.34 -5.17 -2.02
C LEU A 18 -5.11 -6.22 -1.23
N ALA A 19 -4.45 -7.28 -0.76
CA ALA A 19 -5.08 -8.33 0.03
C ALA A 19 -5.63 -7.77 1.37
N LEU A 20 -4.86 -6.92 2.05
CA LEU A 20 -5.28 -6.24 3.28
C LEU A 20 -6.48 -5.32 3.03
N LYS A 21 -6.49 -4.57 1.93
CA LYS A 21 -7.62 -3.71 1.54
C LYS A 21 -8.85 -4.52 1.14
N LYS A 22 -8.69 -5.64 0.45
CA LYS A 22 -9.80 -6.53 0.07
C LYS A 22 -10.47 -7.13 1.30
N ASN A 23 -9.68 -7.63 2.26
CA ASN A 23 -10.20 -8.16 3.53
C ASN A 23 -10.82 -7.06 4.41
N SER A 24 -10.33 -5.83 4.33
CA SER A 24 -10.90 -4.69 5.06
C SER A 24 -12.33 -4.34 4.68
N LYS A 25 -12.80 -4.71 3.48
CA LYS A 25 -14.21 -4.52 3.11
C LYS A 25 -15.15 -5.31 4.01
N SER A 26 -14.70 -6.45 4.54
CA SER A 26 -15.48 -7.28 5.46
C SER A 26 -15.43 -6.79 6.91
N LEU A 27 -14.45 -5.95 7.27
CA LEU A 27 -14.14 -5.56 8.65
C LEU A 27 -14.21 -4.04 8.92
N LYS A 28 -14.91 -3.27 8.08
CA LYS A 28 -14.98 -1.77 8.14
C LYS A 28 -13.61 -1.09 8.03
N ASN A 29 -13.00 -1.12 6.84
CA ASN A 29 -11.89 -0.24 6.43
C ASN A 29 -10.77 -0.11 7.49
N CYS A 30 -10.32 -1.27 8.00
CA CYS A 30 -9.45 -1.31 9.16
C CYS A 30 -8.04 -0.80 8.90
N TYR A 31 -7.51 -0.89 7.66
CA TYR A 31 -6.11 -0.55 7.39
C TYR A 31 -5.96 0.75 6.60
N HIS A 32 -5.11 1.63 7.10
CA HIS A 32 -4.51 2.73 6.34
C HIS A 32 -3.06 2.36 6.02
N ILE A 33 -2.71 2.30 4.74
CA ILE A 33 -1.45 1.74 4.25
C ILE A 33 -0.58 2.86 3.67
N THR A 34 0.58 3.06 4.29
CA THR A 34 1.64 3.93 3.78
C THR A 34 2.72 3.08 3.11
N GLY A 35 3.04 3.40 1.87
CA GLY A 35 4.03 2.69 1.09
C GLY A 35 5.34 3.44 0.94
N ILE A 36 6.48 2.79 1.19
CA ILE A 36 7.81 3.39 1.04
C ILE A 36 8.59 2.66 -0.04
N GLY A 37 9.23 3.40 -0.93
CA GLY A 37 10.06 2.82 -1.98
C GLY A 37 10.97 3.84 -2.66
N ARG A 38 11.87 3.33 -3.49
CA ARG A 38 12.87 4.12 -4.22
C ARG A 38 12.47 4.50 -5.64
N ARG A 39 11.52 3.77 -6.22
CA ARG A 39 11.10 3.93 -7.62
C ARG A 39 9.73 4.61 -7.67
N LYS A 40 9.70 5.88 -8.05
CA LYS A 40 8.47 6.68 -8.16
C LYS A 40 7.39 5.99 -9.00
N GLY A 41 7.74 5.47 -10.18
CA GLY A 41 6.77 4.78 -11.05
C GLY A 41 6.11 3.56 -10.40
N THR A 42 6.82 2.86 -9.50
CA THR A 42 6.25 1.75 -8.73
C THR A 42 5.29 2.25 -7.64
N LEU A 43 5.63 3.35 -6.96
CA LEU A 43 4.78 3.99 -5.96
C LEU A 43 3.48 4.55 -6.59
N ASP A 44 3.60 5.23 -7.73
CA ASP A 44 2.47 5.77 -8.48
C ASP A 44 1.52 4.65 -8.94
N ALA A 45 2.06 3.52 -9.40
CA ALA A 45 1.28 2.34 -9.76
C ALA A 45 0.54 1.76 -8.53
N ALA A 46 1.19 1.70 -7.36
CA ALA A 46 0.57 1.22 -6.14
C ALA A 46 -0.60 2.10 -5.66
N LEU A 47 -0.46 3.42 -5.76
CA LEU A 47 -1.56 4.37 -5.49
C LEU A 47 -2.71 4.19 -6.49
N LYS A 48 -2.40 4.13 -7.79
CA LYS A 48 -3.41 3.96 -8.85
C LYS A 48 -4.22 2.68 -8.68
N LEU A 49 -3.57 1.59 -8.25
CA LEU A 49 -4.21 0.30 -7.97
C LEU A 49 -4.88 0.23 -6.60
N LYS A 50 -4.81 1.28 -5.77
CA LYS A 50 -5.29 1.31 -4.38
C LYS A 50 -4.66 0.22 -3.50
N ALA A 51 -3.42 -0.15 -3.80
CA ALA A 51 -2.61 -1.03 -2.96
C ALA A 51 -2.07 -0.32 -1.71
N ALA A 52 -1.94 1.01 -1.77
CA ALA A 52 -1.62 1.91 -0.67
C ALA A 52 -2.53 3.14 -0.70
N ASP A 53 -2.72 3.79 0.44
CA ASP A 53 -3.43 5.08 0.53
C ASP A 53 -2.48 6.25 0.29
N GLU A 54 -1.25 6.12 0.79
CA GLU A 54 -0.20 7.13 0.69
C GLU A 54 1.11 6.47 0.33
N THR A 55 2.00 7.21 -0.34
CA THR A 55 3.36 6.73 -0.60
C THR A 55 4.39 7.81 -0.31
N SER A 56 5.58 7.38 0.12
CA SER A 56 6.74 8.23 0.31
C SER A 56 7.91 7.69 -0.51
N LEU A 57 8.51 8.58 -1.30
CA LEU A 57 9.73 8.30 -2.03
C LEU A 57 10.90 8.46 -1.07
N SER A 58 11.56 7.33 -0.74
CA SER A 58 12.82 7.35 -0.01
C SER A 58 13.96 7.28 -1.02
N LEU A 59 14.96 8.16 -0.83
CA LEU A 59 16.24 8.12 -1.52
C LEU A 59 17.02 6.85 -1.16
#